data_AF-A0A9Q3XS34-F1
#
_entry.id   AF-A0A9Q3XS34-F1
#
_cell.length_a   1.000
_cell.length_b   1.000
_cell.length_c   1.000
_cell.angle_alpha   90.00
_cell.angle_beta   90.00
_cell.angle_gamma   90.00
#
_symmetry.space_group_name_H-M   'P 1'
#
loop_
_entity.id
_entity.type
_entity.pdbx_description
1 polymer ?
#
loop_
_entity_poly.entity_id
_entity_poly.type
_entity_poly.pdbx_seq_one_letter_code
_entity_poly.pdbx_strand_id
1 'polypeptide(L)'
;MKRDLRGGGVWVDSAVVAVLVAAGIVVAGVTHEPQSESIAIPGCSEVIPLDEQERINVAFPGGGIGGGFDGGGGTFGGFVDVPWATPAGAEAMSAALRSALPPGAVIEPSDVGADLSFPPFTVDVDGSSFGAVASAAGIVAVDGQSGVLTVDVELADAPPGPCFAGQIDERVDRADGIVVDVVERGSSRRATVHAPDGFQVDVNAGDFLTLDQVVNIALIPALRAVDPA
;
A
#
# COMPACT_ATOMS: atom_id res chain seq x y z
N MET A 1 -57.13 -53.03 18.88
CA MET A 1 -56.79 -51.60 18.80
C MET A 1 -55.36 -51.40 19.28
N LYS A 2 -54.39 -51.37 18.36
CA LYS A 2 -53.04 -50.82 18.54
C LYS A 2 -52.55 -50.47 17.13
N ARG A 3 -52.24 -49.20 16.91
CA ARG A 3 -51.84 -48.62 15.63
C ARG A 3 -50.34 -48.85 15.45
N ASP A 4 -49.95 -49.64 14.46
CA ASP A 4 -48.56 -49.64 13.97
C ASP A 4 -48.45 -48.70 12.77
N LEU A 5 -48.23 -47.43 13.11
CA LEU A 5 -47.66 -46.41 12.23
C LEU A 5 -46.19 -46.28 12.62
N ARG A 6 -45.26 -46.93 11.90
CA ARG A 6 -43.81 -46.63 11.96
C ARG A 6 -43.06 -47.49 10.93
N GLY A 7 -42.62 -46.86 9.84
CA GLY A 7 -41.74 -47.48 8.84
C GLY A 7 -41.50 -46.62 7.60
N GLY A 8 -42.48 -45.78 7.21
CA GLY A 8 -42.36 -44.94 6.01
C GLY A 8 -41.67 -43.58 6.21
N GLY A 9 -41.65 -43.03 7.44
CA GLY A 9 -41.20 -41.65 7.68
C GLY A 9 -39.70 -41.42 7.45
N VAL A 10 -38.84 -42.31 7.95
CA VAL A 10 -37.38 -42.15 7.85
C VAL A 10 -36.88 -42.24 6.41
N TRP A 11 -37.53 -43.08 5.59
CA TRP A 11 -37.15 -43.27 4.19
C TRP A 11 -37.60 -42.08 3.33
N VAL A 12 -38.78 -41.54 3.61
CA VAL A 12 -39.29 -40.31 2.97
C VAL A 12 -38.45 -39.10 3.37
N ASP A 13 -38.11 -38.95 4.65
CA ASP A 13 -37.25 -37.86 5.11
C ASP A 13 -35.86 -37.92 4.46
N SER A 14 -35.26 -39.12 4.36
CA SER A 14 -33.96 -39.30 3.70
C SER A 14 -34.00 -38.94 2.21
N ALA A 15 -35.10 -39.29 1.52
CA ALA A 15 -35.27 -38.97 0.10
C ALA A 15 -35.44 -37.45 -0.11
N VAL A 16 -36.18 -36.77 0.77
CA VAL A 16 -36.37 -35.32 0.71
C VAL A 16 -35.05 -34.58 0.95
N VAL A 17 -34.26 -35.01 1.94
CA VAL A 17 -32.93 -34.43 2.21
C VAL A 17 -32.00 -34.63 1.01
N ALA A 18 -31.96 -35.82 0.43
CA ALA A 18 -31.12 -36.11 -0.73
C ALA A 18 -31.47 -35.22 -1.95
N VAL A 19 -32.76 -35.01 -2.20
CA VAL A 19 -33.24 -34.14 -3.29
C VAL A 19 -32.88 -32.68 -3.03
N LEU A 20 -33.05 -32.19 -1.80
CA LEU A 20 -32.68 -30.82 -1.42
C LEU A 20 -31.17 -30.58 -1.56
N VAL A 21 -30.35 -31.54 -1.11
CA VAL A 21 -28.88 -31.46 -1.25
C VAL A 21 -28.48 -31.49 -2.73
N ALA A 22 -29.06 -32.39 -3.53
CA ALA A 22 -28.77 -32.47 -4.96
C ALA A 22 -29.19 -31.17 -5.69
N ALA A 23 -30.38 -30.63 -5.39
CA ALA A 23 -30.83 -29.36 -5.93
C ALA A 23 -29.91 -28.20 -5.50
N GLY A 24 -29.48 -28.19 -4.23
CA GLY A 24 -28.51 -27.22 -3.73
C GLY A 24 -27.16 -27.28 -4.43
N ILE A 25 -26.63 -28.49 -4.68
CA ILE A 25 -25.37 -28.69 -5.43
C ILE A 25 -25.51 -28.22 -6.88
N VAL A 26 -26.64 -28.53 -7.53
CA VAL A 26 -26.90 -28.11 -8.92
C VAL A 26 -27.06 -26.59 -8.99
N VAL A 27 -27.82 -25.97 -8.08
CA VAL A 27 -27.95 -24.51 -8.01
C VAL A 27 -26.59 -23.88 -7.74
N ALA A 28 -25.85 -24.38 -6.76
CA ALA A 28 -24.51 -23.87 -6.45
C ALA A 28 -23.54 -24.02 -7.63
N GLY A 29 -23.61 -25.10 -8.40
CA GLY A 29 -22.80 -25.32 -9.59
C GLY A 29 -23.22 -24.46 -10.79
N VAL A 30 -24.52 -24.17 -10.95
CA VAL A 30 -25.04 -23.28 -12.00
C VAL A 30 -24.82 -21.81 -11.67
N THR A 31 -24.87 -21.44 -10.39
CA THR A 31 -24.48 -20.10 -9.91
C THR A 31 -22.98 -20.02 -9.59
N HIS A 32 -22.22 -21.09 -9.81
CA HIS A 32 -20.76 -21.01 -9.76
C HIS A 32 -20.33 -20.32 -11.04
N GLU A 33 -20.35 -18.99 -11.01
CA GLU A 33 -19.54 -18.22 -11.93
C GLU A 33 -18.10 -18.71 -11.68
N PRO A 34 -17.43 -19.30 -12.70
CA PRO A 34 -16.03 -19.67 -12.55
C PRO A 34 -15.32 -18.42 -12.07
N GLN A 35 -14.64 -18.52 -10.92
CA GLN A 35 -13.98 -17.37 -10.31
C GLN A 35 -13.21 -16.62 -11.38
N SER A 36 -13.59 -15.34 -11.52
CA SER A 36 -13.16 -14.42 -12.54
C SER A 36 -11.71 -14.68 -12.93
N GLU A 37 -11.47 -14.78 -14.24
CA GLU A 37 -10.16 -14.82 -14.85
C GLU A 37 -9.15 -14.06 -13.98
N SER A 38 -8.19 -14.79 -13.41
CA SER A 38 -7.18 -14.24 -12.52
C SER A 38 -6.61 -12.99 -13.18
N ILE A 39 -6.92 -11.82 -12.63
CA ILE A 39 -6.32 -10.58 -13.08
C ILE A 39 -4.83 -10.73 -12.79
N ALA A 40 -4.04 -10.97 -13.82
CA ALA A 40 -2.61 -11.11 -13.69
C ALA A 40 -2.03 -9.72 -13.42
N ILE A 41 -1.45 -9.53 -12.23
CA ILE A 41 -0.61 -8.38 -11.91
C ILE A 41 0.82 -8.77 -12.27
N PRO A 42 1.49 -8.06 -13.20
CA PRO A 42 2.89 -8.29 -13.51
C PRO A 42 3.76 -8.31 -12.24
N GLY A 43 4.60 -9.34 -12.13
CA GLY A 43 5.51 -9.57 -11.01
C GLY A 43 4.89 -10.14 -9.73
N CYS A 44 3.58 -10.37 -9.70
CA CYS A 44 2.94 -11.08 -8.61
C CYS A 44 2.75 -12.56 -8.96
N SER A 45 3.21 -13.46 -8.08
CA SER A 45 3.04 -14.91 -8.25
C SER A 45 1.63 -15.39 -7.89
N GLU A 46 0.97 -14.66 -6.99
CA GLU A 46 -0.42 -14.88 -6.58
C GLU A 46 -1.10 -13.51 -6.45
N VAL A 47 -2.31 -13.41 -7.00
CA VAL A 47 -3.13 -12.20 -6.94
C VAL A 47 -4.41 -12.54 -6.20
N ILE A 48 -4.64 -11.85 -5.09
CA ILE A 48 -5.85 -12.01 -4.31
C ILE A 48 -6.93 -11.13 -4.93
N PRO A 49 -8.09 -11.70 -5.33
CA PRO A 49 -9.17 -10.92 -5.91
C PRO A 49 -9.84 -10.02 -4.87
N LEU A 50 -10.46 -8.94 -5.33
CA LEU A 50 -11.00 -7.89 -4.46
C LEU A 50 -12.16 -8.40 -3.56
N ASP A 51 -12.93 -9.40 -3.98
CA ASP A 51 -14.02 -9.98 -3.18
C ASP A 51 -13.54 -10.85 -2.01
N GLU A 52 -12.28 -11.29 -2.06
CA GLU A 52 -11.62 -11.97 -0.95
C GLU A 52 -11.02 -10.96 0.05
N GLN A 53 -10.68 -9.74 -0.40
CA GLN A 53 -10.30 -8.63 0.50
C GLN A 53 -11.44 -8.27 1.46
N GLU A 54 -12.71 -8.32 1.04
CA GLU A 54 -13.85 -8.04 1.93
C GLU A 54 -14.05 -9.12 3.02
N ARG A 55 -13.52 -10.34 2.82
CA ARG A 55 -13.63 -11.43 3.80
C ARG A 55 -12.46 -11.49 4.75
N ILE A 56 -11.32 -10.92 4.38
CA ILE A 56 -10.13 -10.85 5.21
C ILE A 56 -9.98 -9.38 5.66
N ASN A 57 -10.36 -9.08 6.91
CA ASN A 57 -10.01 -7.80 7.55
C ASN A 57 -8.48 -7.73 7.73
N VAL A 58 -7.75 -7.43 6.66
CA VAL A 58 -6.32 -7.13 6.71
C VAL A 58 -6.19 -5.62 6.83
N ALA A 59 -5.82 -5.15 8.02
CA ALA A 59 -5.33 -3.80 8.19
C ALA A 59 -3.86 -3.79 7.76
N PHE A 60 -3.56 -3.12 6.65
CA PHE A 60 -2.18 -2.84 6.25
C PHE A 60 -1.72 -1.55 6.93
N PRO A 61 -0.59 -1.54 7.64
CA PRO A 61 0.13 -0.29 7.82
C PRO A 61 0.57 0.18 6.42
N GLY A 62 0.03 1.30 5.96
CA GLY A 62 0.48 1.98 4.73
C GLY A 62 -0.35 1.81 3.44
N GLY A 63 -1.49 1.12 3.46
CA GLY A 63 -2.25 0.80 2.24
C GLY A 63 -3.73 1.20 2.27
N GLY A 64 -4.05 2.49 2.19
CA GLY A 64 -5.43 2.98 2.12
C GLY A 64 -5.65 4.00 1.00
N ILE A 65 -6.61 3.72 0.11
CA ILE A 65 -7.07 4.57 -0.99
C ILE A 65 -7.88 5.72 -0.38
N GLY A 66 -7.34 6.94 -0.39
CA GLY A 66 -8.06 8.17 -0.04
C GLY A 66 -8.31 8.38 1.45
N GLY A 67 -7.52 9.29 2.05
CA GLY A 67 -7.92 10.08 3.23
C GLY A 67 -8.43 9.29 4.44
N GLY A 68 -7.53 8.73 5.23
CA GLY A 68 -7.87 8.16 6.53
C GLY A 68 -6.65 7.55 7.19
N PHE A 69 -5.97 8.34 8.02
CA PHE A 69 -4.98 7.81 8.97
C PHE A 69 -5.72 6.96 10.01
N ASP A 70 -5.97 5.69 9.68
CA ASP A 70 -6.35 4.70 10.67
C ASP A 70 -5.06 4.17 11.29
N GLY A 71 -4.63 4.88 12.35
CA GLY A 71 -3.58 4.43 13.26
C GLY A 71 -3.99 3.10 13.90
N GLY A 72 -3.71 2.02 13.18
CA GLY A 72 -3.88 0.66 13.65
C GLY A 72 -2.88 0.37 14.77
N GLY A 73 -3.32 0.56 16.02
CA GLY A 73 -2.91 -0.25 17.17
C GLY A 73 -1.41 -0.47 17.41
N GLY A 74 -0.54 0.46 16.99
CA GLY A 74 0.85 0.48 17.40
C GLY A 74 0.92 0.62 18.91
N THR A 75 1.47 -0.39 19.57
CA THR A 75 1.77 -0.34 21.00
C THR A 75 2.57 0.94 21.26
N PHE A 76 2.22 1.73 22.30
CA PHE A 76 3.04 2.85 22.78
C PHE A 76 4.36 2.31 23.37
N GLY A 77 5.22 1.76 22.53
CA GLY A 77 6.39 1.00 22.95
C GLY A 77 7.47 1.07 21.89
N GLY A 78 8.49 1.89 22.17
CA GLY A 78 9.72 1.95 21.40
C GLY A 78 9.99 3.34 20.86
N PHE A 79 10.96 4.02 21.47
CA PHE A 79 11.66 5.12 20.85
C PHE A 79 12.48 4.55 19.67
N VAL A 80 12.34 5.13 18.48
CA VAL A 80 13.00 4.62 17.27
C VAL A 80 13.96 5.68 16.75
N ASP A 81 15.21 5.28 16.52
CA ASP A 81 16.22 6.12 15.89
C ASP A 81 15.94 6.19 14.38
N VAL A 82 15.20 7.23 13.96
CA VAL A 82 14.91 7.50 12.55
C VAL A 82 15.66 8.74 12.05
N PRO A 83 16.09 8.79 10.78
CA PRO A 83 16.93 9.89 10.30
C PRO A 83 16.30 11.28 10.44
N TRP A 84 14.99 11.40 10.18
CA TRP A 84 14.24 12.65 10.25
C TRP A 84 13.93 13.11 11.68
N ALA A 85 14.31 12.34 12.69
CA ALA A 85 14.22 12.76 14.10
C ALA A 85 15.12 13.97 14.40
N THR A 86 16.18 14.17 13.61
CA THR A 86 17.13 15.27 13.78
C THR A 86 16.94 16.34 12.71
N PRO A 87 17.19 17.63 13.02
CA PRO A 87 17.20 18.68 11.99
C PRO A 87 18.14 18.39 10.83
N ALA A 88 19.33 17.87 11.11
CA ALA A 88 20.32 17.54 10.08
C ALA A 88 19.85 16.42 9.15
N GLY A 89 19.23 15.37 9.68
CA GLY A 89 18.69 14.28 8.86
C GLY A 89 17.46 14.70 8.07
N ALA A 90 16.54 15.47 8.65
CA ALA A 90 15.40 16.03 7.93
C ALA A 90 15.85 16.96 6.79
N GLU A 91 16.89 17.77 7.01
CA GLU A 91 17.50 18.62 5.96
C GLU A 91 18.16 17.78 4.87
N ALA A 92 18.93 16.75 5.22
CA ALA A 92 19.58 15.85 4.27
C ALA A 92 18.55 15.12 3.38
N MET A 93 17.48 14.59 3.97
CA MET A 93 16.37 13.97 3.24
C MET A 93 15.67 14.98 2.32
N SER A 94 15.44 16.21 2.79
CA SER A 94 14.85 17.27 1.98
C SER A 94 15.74 17.65 0.80
N ALA A 95 17.06 17.73 1.01
CA ALA A 95 18.01 17.99 -0.06
C ALA A 95 18.07 16.85 -1.08
N ALA A 96 18.00 15.59 -0.62
CA ALA A 96 17.91 14.41 -1.46
C ALA A 96 16.63 14.39 -2.29
N LEU A 97 15.48 14.73 -1.71
CA LEU A 97 14.21 14.82 -2.44
C LEU A 97 14.26 15.91 -3.51
N ARG A 98 14.85 17.07 -3.22
CA ARG A 98 14.94 18.16 -4.22
C ARG A 98 15.91 17.81 -5.36
N SER A 99 16.99 17.08 -5.08
CA SER A 99 17.92 16.62 -6.10
C SER A 99 17.39 15.43 -6.92
N ALA A 100 16.39 14.72 -6.39
CA ALA A 100 15.64 13.67 -7.06
C ALA A 100 14.82 14.14 -8.26
N LEU A 101 14.40 15.41 -8.22
CA LEU A 101 13.39 15.89 -9.14
C LEU A 101 13.91 15.82 -10.58
N PRO A 102 13.03 15.58 -11.56
CA PRO A 102 13.44 15.54 -12.95
C PRO A 102 14.18 16.80 -13.38
N PRO A 103 15.09 16.71 -14.35
CA PRO A 103 15.75 17.89 -14.92
C PRO A 103 14.72 18.91 -15.41
N GLY A 104 14.89 20.17 -15.01
CA GLY A 104 13.95 21.25 -15.36
C GLY A 104 12.73 21.36 -14.45
N ALA A 105 12.60 20.50 -13.43
CA ALA A 105 11.57 20.65 -12.41
C ALA A 105 11.75 21.94 -11.59
N VAL A 106 10.64 22.62 -11.33
CA VAL A 106 10.60 23.82 -10.49
C VAL A 106 9.63 23.59 -9.35
N ILE A 107 10.06 23.85 -8.12
CA ILE A 107 9.19 23.83 -6.95
C ILE A 107 8.47 25.18 -6.89
N GLU A 108 7.15 25.16 -6.99
CA GLU A 108 6.33 26.35 -6.89
C GLU A 108 6.09 26.68 -5.42
N PRO A 109 6.25 27.95 -4.99
CA PRO A 109 5.90 28.35 -3.64
C PRO A 109 4.43 28.06 -3.37
N SER A 110 4.14 27.40 -2.25
CA SER A 110 2.76 27.08 -1.90
C SER A 110 2.47 27.40 -0.44
N ASP A 111 1.27 27.92 -0.17
CA ASP A 111 0.76 28.04 1.19
C ASP A 111 0.29 26.66 1.75
N VAL A 112 0.30 25.63 0.90
CA VAL A 112 -0.24 24.29 1.14
C VAL A 112 0.87 23.26 0.98
N GLY A 113 1.82 23.26 1.91
CA GLY A 113 2.92 22.29 1.89
C GLY A 113 4.15 22.80 2.63
N ALA A 114 5.13 21.92 2.78
CA ALA A 114 6.45 22.26 3.35
C ALA A 114 7.47 22.54 2.23
N ASP A 115 7.02 22.97 1.04
CA ASP A 115 7.86 23.18 -0.16
C ASP A 115 8.83 22.01 -0.42
N LEU A 116 8.28 20.79 -0.41
CA LEU A 116 9.02 19.52 -0.49
C LEU A 116 10.17 19.41 0.54
N SER A 117 9.91 19.88 1.75
CA SER A 117 10.79 19.67 2.89
C SER A 117 10.15 18.68 3.85
N PHE A 118 10.95 17.78 4.38
CA PHE A 118 10.60 17.03 5.58
C PHE A 118 10.77 17.97 6.78
N PRO A 119 9.71 18.23 7.57
CA PRO A 119 9.85 19.01 8.79
C PRO A 119 10.66 18.20 9.81
N PRO A 120 11.55 18.84 10.60
CA PRO A 120 12.13 18.18 11.77
C PRO A 120 11.00 17.91 12.77
N PHE A 121 10.58 16.65 12.92
CA PHE A 121 9.60 16.31 13.93
C PHE A 121 10.30 16.08 15.27
N THR A 122 10.13 17.01 16.21
CA THR A 122 10.60 16.85 17.60
C THR A 122 9.43 17.07 18.56
N VAL A 123 8.84 16.00 19.07
CA VAL A 123 8.28 16.03 20.43
C VAL A 123 9.32 15.34 21.31
N ASP A 124 10.25 16.16 21.78
CA ASP A 124 11.40 15.72 22.57
C ASP A 124 10.94 15.49 24.02
N VAL A 125 10.62 14.24 24.34
CA VAL A 125 10.57 13.78 25.74
C VAL A 125 11.74 12.81 25.87
N ASP A 126 12.84 13.28 26.43
CA ASP A 126 14.09 12.52 26.68
C ASP A 126 14.82 12.01 25.42
N GLY A 127 14.95 12.82 24.37
CA GLY A 127 15.83 12.55 23.22
C GLY A 127 15.25 11.60 22.17
N SER A 128 13.93 11.39 22.18
CA SER A 128 13.28 10.37 21.35
C SER A 128 12.20 10.95 20.44
N SER A 129 12.10 10.45 19.21
CA SER A 129 11.15 10.93 18.20
C SER A 129 9.83 10.16 18.24
N PHE A 130 8.74 10.91 18.07
CA PHE A 130 7.40 10.37 17.79
C PHE A 130 7.19 10.42 16.27
N GLY A 131 6.80 9.31 15.65
CA GLY A 131 6.45 9.26 14.24
C GLY A 131 7.35 8.33 13.45
N ALA A 132 6.85 7.12 13.20
CA ALA A 132 7.46 6.18 12.27
C ALA A 132 7.39 6.68 10.81
N VAL A 133 6.74 7.82 10.54
CA VAL A 133 6.53 8.38 9.21
C VAL A 133 7.02 9.83 9.14
N ALA A 134 7.73 10.18 8.08
CA ALA A 134 8.07 11.53 7.68
C ALA A 134 7.43 11.87 6.34
N SER A 135 6.79 13.03 6.26
CA SER A 135 6.05 13.46 5.06
C SER A 135 6.63 14.75 4.50
N ALA A 136 6.76 14.81 3.18
CA ALA A 136 7.07 16.01 2.41
C ALA A 136 6.04 16.18 1.28
N ALA A 137 5.54 17.39 1.11
CA ALA A 137 4.62 17.72 0.03
C ALA A 137 4.91 19.12 -0.52
N GLY A 138 4.62 19.31 -1.81
CA GLY A 138 4.74 20.60 -2.47
C GLY A 138 4.21 20.56 -3.90
N ILE A 139 4.09 21.75 -4.50
CA ILE A 139 3.71 21.88 -5.91
C ILE A 139 4.97 21.87 -6.76
N VAL A 140 5.01 21.02 -7.78
CA VAL A 140 6.14 20.89 -8.71
C VAL A 140 5.64 21.08 -10.12
N ALA A 141 6.39 21.87 -10.89
CA ALA A 141 6.19 22.09 -12.31
C ALA A 141 7.28 21.38 -13.14
N VAL A 142 6.89 20.60 -14.14
CA VAL A 142 7.78 19.95 -15.12
C VAL A 142 7.18 20.16 -16.51
N ASP A 143 7.99 20.62 -17.47
CA ASP A 143 7.58 20.84 -18.87
C ASP A 143 6.27 21.65 -19.06
N GLY A 144 6.00 22.58 -18.14
CA GLY A 144 4.80 23.44 -18.17
C GLY A 144 3.53 22.81 -17.58
N GLN A 145 3.62 21.60 -17.00
CA GLN A 145 2.57 20.99 -16.20
C GLN A 145 2.94 21.08 -14.72
N SER A 146 1.99 21.47 -13.86
CA SER A 146 2.20 21.56 -12.41
C SER A 146 1.21 20.69 -11.66
N GLY A 147 1.66 20.11 -10.54
CA GLY A 147 0.79 19.37 -9.65
C GLY A 147 1.44 19.10 -8.30
N VAL A 148 0.67 18.48 -7.41
CA VAL A 148 1.14 18.12 -6.06
C VAL A 148 1.98 16.85 -6.16
N LEU A 149 3.19 16.91 -5.59
CA LEU A 149 4.01 15.76 -5.27
C LEU A 149 3.95 15.53 -3.76
N THR A 150 3.68 14.30 -3.35
CA THR A 150 3.72 13.87 -1.95
C THR A 150 4.70 12.70 -1.82
N VAL A 151 5.51 12.75 -0.77
CA VAL A 151 6.49 11.74 -0.43
C VAL A 151 6.39 11.42 1.05
N ASP A 152 6.10 10.16 1.37
CA ASP A 152 6.10 9.64 2.72
C ASP A 152 7.23 8.63 2.88
N VAL A 153 7.97 8.71 3.97
CA VAL A 153 9.02 7.76 4.34
C VAL A 153 8.66 7.18 5.68
N GLU A 154 8.55 5.86 5.76
CA GLU A 154 8.16 5.13 6.95
C GLU A 154 9.21 4.08 7.33
N LEU A 155 9.40 3.83 8.62
CA LEU A 155 10.03 2.58 9.09
C LEU A 155 8.94 1.51 9.21
N ALA A 156 8.88 0.62 8.23
CA ALA A 156 7.95 -0.51 8.15
C ALA A 156 8.73 -1.83 8.16
N ASP A 157 8.79 -2.48 9.33
CA ASP A 157 9.44 -3.79 9.49
C ASP A 157 8.66 -4.96 8.85
N ALA A 158 7.47 -4.69 8.30
CA ALA A 158 6.66 -5.70 7.63
C ALA A 158 7.14 -5.89 6.18
N PRO A 159 7.23 -7.14 5.69
CA PRO A 159 7.48 -7.39 4.28
C PRO A 159 6.33 -6.84 3.41
N PRO A 160 6.57 -6.62 2.10
CA PRO A 160 5.51 -6.24 1.18
C PRO A 160 4.31 -7.18 1.30
N GLY A 161 3.11 -6.61 1.46
CA GLY A 161 1.87 -7.37 1.53
C GLY A 161 1.58 -8.15 0.24
N PRO A 162 0.59 -9.05 0.23
CA PRO A 162 0.19 -9.75 -0.99
C PRO A 162 -0.35 -8.78 -2.04
N CYS A 163 -0.33 -9.18 -3.31
CA CYS A 163 -0.85 -8.37 -4.40
C CYS A 163 -2.38 -8.49 -4.47
N PHE A 164 -3.09 -7.40 -4.21
CA PHE A 164 -4.54 -7.36 -4.40
C PHE A 164 -4.88 -6.76 -5.76
N ALA A 165 -5.77 -7.43 -6.49
CA ALA A 165 -6.36 -6.88 -7.71
C ALA A 165 -6.98 -5.52 -7.40
N GLY A 166 -6.64 -4.50 -8.18
CA GLY A 166 -7.17 -3.15 -8.00
C GLY A 166 -6.33 -2.25 -7.07
N GLN A 167 -5.46 -2.81 -6.22
CA GLN A 167 -4.58 -2.01 -5.34
C GLN A 167 -3.15 -1.88 -5.85
N ILE A 168 -2.64 -2.88 -6.57
CA ILE A 168 -1.32 -2.85 -7.22
C ILE A 168 -1.53 -3.17 -8.69
N ASP A 169 -0.92 -2.39 -9.57
CA ASP A 169 -0.96 -2.62 -11.02
C ASP A 169 0.29 -3.37 -11.51
N GLU A 170 1.43 -3.20 -10.82
CA GLU A 170 2.67 -3.95 -11.07
C GLU A 170 3.52 -4.03 -9.80
N ARG A 171 4.18 -5.18 -9.59
CA ARG A 171 5.24 -5.35 -8.58
C ARG A 171 6.54 -5.70 -9.28
N VAL A 172 7.64 -5.07 -8.87
CA VAL A 172 8.98 -5.37 -9.40
C VAL A 172 9.92 -5.75 -8.27
N ASP A 173 10.33 -7.01 -8.24
CA ASP A 173 11.43 -7.48 -7.39
C ASP A 173 12.78 -7.13 -8.03
N ARG A 174 13.64 -6.46 -7.28
CA ARG A 174 15.00 -6.11 -7.72
C ARG A 174 16.06 -7.01 -7.08
N ALA A 175 17.21 -7.11 -7.74
CA ALA A 175 18.32 -7.96 -7.31
C ALA A 175 18.97 -7.51 -5.98
N ASP A 176 18.77 -6.25 -5.59
CA ASP A 176 19.22 -5.65 -4.33
C ASP A 176 18.24 -5.92 -3.16
N GLY A 177 17.16 -6.67 -3.39
CA GLY A 177 16.15 -6.98 -2.40
C GLY A 177 15.09 -5.89 -2.22
N ILE A 178 15.13 -4.82 -3.03
CA ILE A 178 14.07 -3.82 -3.08
C ILE A 178 12.87 -4.39 -3.84
N VAL A 179 11.67 -4.18 -3.28
CA VAL A 179 10.41 -4.45 -3.96
C VAL A 179 9.71 -3.14 -4.27
N VAL A 180 9.29 -2.95 -5.51
CA VAL A 180 8.59 -1.73 -5.96
C VAL A 180 7.17 -2.09 -6.34
N ASP A 181 6.20 -1.50 -5.66
CA ASP A 181 4.79 -1.57 -6.03
C ASP A 181 4.40 -0.30 -6.78
N VAL A 182 3.70 -0.48 -7.90
CA VAL A 182 3.28 0.61 -8.77
C VAL A 182 1.76 0.61 -8.94
N VAL A 183 1.20 1.81 -8.95
CA VAL A 183 -0.22 2.06 -9.23
C VAL A 183 -0.34 3.23 -10.21
N GLU A 184 -1.06 3.03 -11.31
CA GLU A 184 -1.39 4.09 -12.29
C GLU A 184 -2.91 4.12 -12.53
N ARG A 185 -3.55 5.18 -12.03
CA ARG A 185 -5.02 5.33 -12.07
C ARG A 185 -5.40 6.69 -12.63
N GLY A 186 -5.84 6.72 -13.88
CA GLY A 186 -6.23 7.97 -14.54
C GLY A 186 -5.05 8.94 -14.61
N SER A 187 -5.10 10.03 -13.84
CA SER A 187 -4.04 11.03 -13.76
C SER A 187 -3.17 10.91 -12.50
N SER A 188 -3.30 9.84 -11.71
CA SER A 188 -2.46 9.59 -10.53
C SER A 188 -1.47 8.47 -10.79
N ARG A 189 -0.23 8.69 -10.35
CA ARG A 189 0.88 7.75 -10.39
C ARG A 189 1.47 7.62 -9.00
N ARG A 190 1.57 6.39 -8.51
CA ARG A 190 2.13 6.08 -7.21
C ARG A 190 3.17 4.98 -7.33
N ALA A 191 4.27 5.13 -6.62
CA ALA A 191 5.26 4.10 -6.42
C ALA A 191 5.52 3.93 -4.93
N THR A 192 5.48 2.70 -4.45
CA THR A 192 5.83 2.33 -3.07
C THR A 192 7.04 1.42 -3.11
N VAL A 193 8.15 1.89 -2.54
CA VAL A 193 9.41 1.14 -2.44
C VAL A 193 9.49 0.53 -1.06
N HIS A 194 9.62 -0.79 -1.01
CA HIS A 194 9.87 -1.56 0.20
C HIS A 194 11.33 -1.99 0.20
N ALA A 195 12.12 -1.44 1.10
CA ALA A 195 13.55 -1.69 1.16
C ALA A 195 13.91 -2.74 2.22
N PRO A 196 14.99 -3.51 2.00
CA PRO A 196 15.39 -4.60 2.91
C PRO A 196 15.93 -4.10 4.28
N ASP A 197 16.16 -2.80 4.41
CA ASP A 197 16.55 -2.13 5.65
C ASP A 197 15.36 -1.73 6.54
N GLY A 198 14.15 -2.14 6.18
CA GLY A 198 12.92 -1.87 6.94
C GLY A 198 12.30 -0.52 6.64
N PHE A 199 12.80 0.24 5.67
CA PHE A 199 12.16 1.48 5.24
C PHE A 199 11.20 1.25 4.07
N GLN A 200 10.09 1.97 4.12
CA GLN A 200 9.16 2.11 3.02
C GLN A 200 9.16 3.56 2.54
N VAL A 201 9.19 3.78 1.22
CA VAL A 201 9.06 5.11 0.60
C VAL A 201 7.85 5.10 -0.32
N ASP A 202 6.88 5.95 -0.03
CA ASP A 202 5.68 6.15 -0.84
C ASP A 202 5.78 7.48 -1.58
N VAL A 203 5.67 7.45 -2.91
CA VAL A 203 5.67 8.65 -3.74
C VAL A 203 4.39 8.67 -4.55
N ASN A 204 3.65 9.77 -4.46
CA ASN A 204 2.43 10.01 -5.23
C ASN A 204 2.52 11.32 -5.98
N ALA A 205 2.22 11.27 -7.27
CA ALA A 205 2.16 12.42 -8.14
C ALA A 205 0.95 12.36 -9.08
N GLY A 206 0.56 13.53 -9.58
CA GLY A 206 -0.36 13.67 -10.70
C GLY A 206 0.30 13.31 -12.04
N ASP A 207 -0.39 13.66 -13.12
CA ASP A 207 0.05 13.30 -14.47
C ASP A 207 1.20 14.18 -15.03
N PHE A 208 1.63 15.17 -14.26
CA PHE A 208 2.77 16.05 -14.54
C PHE A 208 4.14 15.36 -14.39
N LEU A 209 4.20 14.22 -13.69
CA LEU A 209 5.36 13.33 -13.67
C LEU A 209 5.03 12.01 -14.34
N THR A 210 5.95 11.48 -15.14
CA THR A 210 5.87 10.11 -15.67
C THR A 210 6.03 9.08 -14.56
N LEU A 211 5.52 7.86 -14.78
CA LEU A 211 5.68 6.77 -13.81
C LEU A 211 7.17 6.49 -13.51
N ASP A 212 8.02 6.48 -14.53
CA ASP A 212 9.46 6.29 -14.35
C ASP A 212 10.08 7.36 -13.45
N GLN A 213 9.65 8.63 -13.57
CA GLN A 213 10.12 9.70 -12.69
C GLN A 213 9.66 9.48 -11.25
N VAL A 214 8.42 9.05 -11.03
CA VAL A 214 7.88 8.73 -9.69
C VAL A 214 8.67 7.58 -9.05
N VAL A 215 8.91 6.50 -9.80
CA VAL A 215 9.72 5.35 -9.35
C VAL A 215 11.16 5.78 -9.06
N ASN A 216 11.77 6.62 -9.89
CA ASN A 216 13.12 7.12 -9.67
C ASN A 216 13.24 7.96 -8.40
N ILE A 217 12.24 8.80 -8.08
CA ILE A 217 12.21 9.55 -6.83
C ILE A 217 12.12 8.58 -5.65
N ALA A 218 11.21 7.59 -5.71
CA ALA A 218 10.99 6.63 -4.63
C ALA A 218 12.23 5.77 -4.32
N LEU A 219 13.03 5.46 -5.34
CA LEU A 219 14.21 4.60 -5.21
C LEU A 219 15.45 5.30 -4.62
N ILE A 220 15.39 6.59 -4.32
CA ILE A 220 16.57 7.32 -3.84
C ILE A 220 16.99 6.84 -2.46
N PRO A 221 18.21 6.28 -2.32
CA PRO A 221 18.67 5.75 -1.03
C PRO A 221 18.76 6.82 0.06
N ALA A 222 19.09 8.06 -0.33
CA ALA A 222 19.25 9.17 0.59
C ALA A 222 17.93 9.62 1.25
N LEU A 223 16.76 9.23 0.73
CA LEU A 223 15.48 9.43 1.43
C LEU A 223 15.37 8.57 2.70
N ARG A 224 16.11 7.47 2.77
CA ARG A 224 16.21 6.59 3.94
C ARG A 224 17.43 6.92 4.81
N ALA A 225 18.18 7.97 4.44
CA ALA A 225 19.44 8.40 5.03
C ALA A 225 20.44 7.26 5.32
N VAL A 226 20.43 6.22 4.49
CA VAL A 226 21.46 5.20 4.50
C VAL A 226 22.71 5.83 3.89
N ASP A 227 23.74 6.03 4.70
CA ASP A 227 25.04 6.48 4.21
C ASP A 227 25.50 5.51 3.10
N PRO A 228 25.92 5.98 1.92
CA PRO A 228 26.51 5.10 0.94
C PRO A 228 27.84 4.57 1.49
N ALA A 229 27.89 3.27 1.77
CA ALA A 229 29.10 2.56 2.18
C ALA A 229 30.21 2.66 1.11
#